data_AF-A0A1V4WVP7-F1
#
_entry.id   AF-A0A1V4WVP7-F1
#
_cell.length_a   1.000
_cell.length_b   1.000
_cell.length_c   1.000
_cell.angle_alpha   90.00
_cell.angle_beta   90.00
_cell.angle_gamma   90.00
#
_symmetry.space_group_name_H-M   'P 1'
#
loop_
_entity.id
_entity.type
_entity.pdbx_description
1 polymer ?
#
loop_
_entity_poly.entity_id
_entity_poly.type
_entity_poly.pdbx_seq_one_letter_code
_entity_poly.pdbx_strand_id
1 'polypeptide(L)'
;MSESVRSVMTGLPPAISMGVSTMERDLSGSSEADREKVCRSFESFMIYSMIKHLEKTTKMSKKGYAEETYMAMVYEKVADFLAEKGVGIKEMLMKYSERENAKVIPHSGDNTGKR
;
A
#
# COMPACT_ATOMS: atom_id res chain seq x y z
N MET A 1 -24.06 50.11 -0.75
CA MET A 1 -24.52 48.77 -0.33
C MET A 1 -23.69 47.78 -1.12
N SER A 2 -22.73 47.17 -0.45
CA SER A 2 -21.63 46.42 -1.05
C SER A 2 -21.57 45.07 -0.36
N GLU A 3 -22.01 44.02 -1.05
CA GLU A 3 -21.91 42.64 -0.56
C GLU A 3 -20.85 41.91 -1.38
N SER A 4 -19.68 41.76 -0.75
CA SER A 4 -18.60 40.90 -1.18
C SER A 4 -18.59 39.71 -0.23
N VAL A 5 -19.17 38.58 -0.65
CA VAL A 5 -19.03 37.31 0.08
C VAL A 5 -18.00 36.46 -0.64
N ARG A 6 -16.73 36.58 -0.20
CA ARG A 6 -15.68 35.62 -0.53
C ARG A 6 -15.96 34.36 0.28
N SER A 7 -16.45 33.32 -0.37
CA SER A 7 -16.53 31.99 0.24
C SER A 7 -15.12 31.46 0.47
N VAL A 8 -14.92 30.97 1.68
CA VAL A 8 -13.65 30.64 2.31
C VAL A 8 -13.04 29.40 1.66
N MET A 9 -11.84 29.53 1.10
CA MET A 9 -10.93 28.40 0.87
C MET A 9 -10.42 27.92 2.23
N THR A 10 -11.09 26.94 2.83
CA THR A 10 -10.47 26.06 3.83
C THR A 10 -9.85 24.89 3.10
N GLY A 11 -8.56 25.03 2.81
CA GLY A 11 -7.71 23.88 2.50
C GLY A 11 -7.60 23.00 3.73
N LEU A 12 -8.12 21.78 3.64
CA LEU A 12 -7.77 20.66 4.50
C LEU A 12 -7.27 19.55 3.57
N PRO A 13 -5.99 19.15 3.62
CA PRO A 13 -5.63 17.85 3.09
C PRO A 13 -6.39 16.79 3.90
N PRO A 14 -6.90 15.70 3.29
CA PRO A 14 -7.34 14.57 4.08
C PRO A 14 -6.07 14.03 4.75
N ALA A 15 -5.92 14.31 6.05
CA ALA A 15 -4.98 13.60 6.89
C ALA A 15 -5.44 12.14 6.87
N ILE A 16 -4.73 11.30 6.13
CA ILE A 16 -4.87 9.86 6.25
C ILE A 16 -4.35 9.56 7.65
N SER A 17 -5.26 9.53 8.62
CA SER A 17 -5.00 8.99 9.94
C SER A 17 -4.77 7.51 9.75
N MET A 18 -3.52 7.15 9.45
CA MET A 18 -3.00 5.81 9.68
C MET A 18 -2.92 5.65 11.20
N GLY A 19 -4.08 5.45 11.82
CA GLY A 19 -4.15 4.94 13.16
C GLY A 19 -3.35 3.63 13.15
N VAL A 20 -2.20 3.64 13.80
CA VAL A 20 -1.44 2.44 14.12
C VAL A 20 -2.31 1.70 15.13
N SER A 21 -3.29 0.96 14.62
CA SER A 21 -3.88 -0.14 15.33
C SER A 21 -2.86 -1.25 15.21
N THR A 22 -1.99 -1.37 16.21
CA THR A 22 -1.27 -2.61 16.50
C THR A 22 -2.31 -3.66 16.89
N MET A 23 -3.06 -4.15 15.89
CA MET A 23 -3.68 -5.45 15.96
C MET A 23 -2.54 -6.45 15.83
N GLU A 24 -1.94 -6.82 16.96
CA GLU A 24 -1.24 -8.09 17.12
C GLU A 24 -2.28 -9.19 16.90
N ARG A 25 -2.62 -9.47 15.64
CA ARG A 25 -3.39 -10.66 15.29
C ARG A 25 -2.42 -11.82 15.44
N ASP A 26 -2.69 -12.64 16.45
CA ASP A 26 -2.10 -13.95 16.57
C ASP A 26 -2.41 -14.76 15.29
N LEU A 27 -1.41 -14.87 14.41
CA LEU A 27 -1.51 -15.61 13.14
C LEU A 27 -1.37 -17.12 13.34
N SER A 28 -1.17 -17.58 14.59
CA SER A 28 -0.95 -18.99 14.96
C SER A 28 -2.09 -19.94 14.58
N GLY A 29 -3.28 -19.40 14.24
CA GLY A 29 -4.44 -20.18 13.79
C GLY A 29 -4.78 -20.09 12.30
N SER A 30 -4.03 -19.35 11.49
CA SER A 30 -4.34 -19.20 10.05
C SER A 30 -3.77 -20.35 9.22
N SER A 31 -4.58 -20.90 8.31
CA SER A 31 -4.10 -21.97 7.42
C SER A 31 -3.03 -21.45 6.46
N GLU A 32 -2.12 -22.33 6.02
CA GLU A 32 -1.11 -21.99 5.00
C GLU A 32 -1.76 -21.41 3.74
N ALA A 33 -2.91 -21.96 3.33
CA ALA A 33 -3.68 -21.47 2.19
C ALA A 33 -4.23 -20.05 2.41
N ASP A 34 -4.68 -19.72 3.62
CA ASP A 34 -5.15 -18.36 3.95
C ASP A 34 -4.00 -17.36 3.92
N ARG A 35 -2.84 -17.75 4.47
CA ARG A 35 -1.62 -16.93 4.46
C ARG A 35 -1.11 -16.70 3.04
N GLU A 36 -1.11 -17.74 2.21
CA GLU A 36 -0.72 -17.63 0.81
C GLU A 36 -1.67 -16.68 0.07
N LYS A 37 -2.98 -16.83 0.27
CA LYS A 37 -3.98 -15.95 -0.32
C LYS A 37 -3.74 -14.48 0.06
N VAL A 38 -3.50 -14.20 1.34
CA VAL A 38 -3.22 -12.84 1.82
C VAL A 38 -1.93 -12.29 1.20
N CYS A 39 -0.86 -13.08 1.18
CA CYS A 39 0.42 -12.66 0.60
C CYS A 39 0.28 -12.39 -0.92
N ARG A 40 -0.48 -13.21 -1.64
CA ARG A 40 -0.79 -12.99 -3.06
C ARG A 40 -1.64 -11.75 -3.29
N SER A 41 -2.65 -11.53 -2.47
CA SER A 41 -3.48 -10.32 -2.54
C SER A 41 -2.66 -9.05 -2.24
N PHE A 42 -1.71 -9.13 -1.31
CA PHE A 42 -0.80 -8.03 -1.04
C PHE A 42 0.14 -7.76 -2.22
N GLU A 43 0.69 -8.80 -2.84
CA GLU A 43 1.53 -8.68 -4.05
C GLU A 43 0.75 -8.02 -5.20
N SER A 44 -0.48 -8.44 -5.47
CA SER A 44 -1.35 -7.79 -6.47
C SER A 44 -1.55 -6.30 -6.14
N PHE A 45 -1.91 -5.98 -4.89
CA PHE A 45 -2.08 -4.59 -4.48
C PHE A 45 -0.81 -3.74 -4.65
N MET A 46 0.36 -4.29 -4.35
CA MET A 46 1.65 -3.63 -4.55
C MET A 46 1.91 -3.35 -6.03
N ILE A 47 1.72 -4.35 -6.90
CA ILE A 47 1.90 -4.19 -8.35
C ILE A 47 0.94 -3.14 -8.91
N TYR A 48 -0.35 -3.20 -8.55
CA TYR A 48 -1.34 -2.19 -8.92
C TYR A 48 -0.89 -0.79 -8.53
N SER A 49 -0.44 -0.64 -7.27
CA SER A 49 0.01 0.65 -6.73
C SER A 49 1.23 1.17 -7.49
N MET A 50 2.17 0.30 -7.84
CA MET A 50 3.35 0.67 -8.64
C MET A 50 2.96 1.15 -10.04
N ILE A 51 2.10 0.40 -10.75
CA ILE A 51 1.65 0.76 -12.10
C ILE A 51 0.94 2.12 -12.08
N LYS A 52 0.05 2.34 -11.10
CA LYS A 52 -0.67 3.60 -10.94
C LYS A 52 0.26 4.78 -10.62
N HIS A 53 1.32 4.56 -9.85
CA HIS A 53 2.31 5.61 -9.59
C HIS A 53 3.20 5.89 -10.82
N LEU A 54 3.55 4.87 -11.60
CA LEU A 54 4.26 5.03 -12.87
C LEU A 54 3.44 5.85 -13.86
N GLU A 55 2.15 5.57 -14.00
CA GLU A 55 1.25 6.36 -14.84
C GLU A 55 1.23 7.84 -14.42
N LYS A 56 1.05 8.11 -13.12
CA LYS A 56 1.03 9.49 -12.58
C LYS A 56 2.34 10.25 -12.82
N THR A 57 3.48 9.56 -12.73
CA THR A 57 4.81 10.19 -12.85
C THR A 57 5.25 10.37 -14.30
N THR A 58 4.81 9.49 -15.21
CA THR A 58 5.17 9.54 -16.64
C THR A 58 4.47 10.66 -17.41
N LYS A 59 3.53 11.39 -16.80
CA LYS A 59 2.75 12.48 -17.44
C LYS A 59 2.14 12.05 -18.79
N MET A 60 1.81 10.77 -18.93
CA MET A 60 1.00 10.29 -20.04
C MET A 60 -0.29 11.12 -20.05
N SER A 61 -0.71 11.55 -21.24
CA SER A 61 -1.83 12.46 -21.55
C SER A 61 -2.91 12.62 -20.46
N LYS A 62 -3.47 13.83 -20.31
CA LYS A 62 -4.65 14.04 -19.44
C LYS A 62 -5.78 13.11 -19.86
N LYS A 63 -6.09 12.14 -19.01
CA LYS A 63 -7.19 11.19 -19.21
C LYS A 63 -8.49 11.79 -18.69
N GLY A 64 -9.61 11.44 -19.34
CA GLY A 64 -10.93 11.74 -18.80
C GLY A 64 -11.29 10.80 -17.66
N TYR A 65 -12.24 11.17 -16.79
CA TYR A 65 -12.67 10.36 -15.64
C TYR A 65 -13.06 8.91 -16.01
N ALA A 66 -13.77 8.74 -17.12
CA ALA A 66 -14.17 7.41 -17.60
C ALA A 66 -12.96 6.57 -18.04
N GLU A 67 -11.97 7.19 -18.69
CA GLU A 67 -10.73 6.55 -19.12
C GLU A 67 -9.85 6.19 -17.92
N GLU A 68 -9.72 7.07 -16.93
CA GLU A 68 -9.02 6.79 -15.67
C GLU A 68 -9.65 5.59 -14.94
N THR A 69 -10.98 5.54 -14.90
CA THR A 69 -11.72 4.44 -14.26
C THR A 69 -11.48 3.12 -15.00
N TYR A 70 -11.58 3.13 -16.33
CA TYR A 70 -11.30 1.95 -17.15
C TYR A 70 -9.85 1.47 -16.96
N MET A 71 -8.89 2.38 -17.02
CA MET A 71 -7.47 2.06 -16.82
C MET A 71 -7.18 1.51 -15.43
N ALA A 72 -7.84 2.04 -14.39
CA ALA A 72 -7.73 1.49 -13.05
C ALA A 72 -8.17 0.02 -12.99
N MET A 73 -9.27 -0.35 -13.65
CA MET A 73 -9.71 -1.75 -13.74
C MET A 73 -8.72 -2.61 -14.53
N VAL A 74 -8.15 -2.09 -15.62
CA VAL A 74 -7.13 -2.81 -16.40
C VAL A 74 -5.89 -3.07 -15.55
N TYR A 75 -5.41 -2.07 -14.81
CA TYR A 75 -4.24 -2.22 -13.94
C TYR A 75 -4.48 -3.23 -12.81
N GLU A 76 -5.69 -3.28 -12.26
CA GLU A 76 -6.07 -4.29 -11.26
C GLU A 76 -5.96 -5.71 -11.86
N LYS A 77 -6.48 -5.93 -13.07
CA LYS A 77 -6.38 -7.24 -13.73
C LYS A 77 -4.96 -7.63 -14.11
N VAL A 78 -4.15 -6.67 -14.55
CA VAL A 78 -2.73 -6.90 -14.81
C VAL A 78 -2.00 -7.26 -13.52
N ALA A 79 -2.31 -6.57 -12.43
CA ALA A 79 -1.71 -6.83 -11.13
C ALA A 79 -2.07 -8.22 -10.58
N ASP A 80 -3.35 -8.61 -10.67
CA ASP A 80 -3.81 -9.95 -10.30
C ASP A 80 -3.11 -11.04 -11.10
N PHE A 81 -3.01 -10.85 -12.42
CA PHE A 81 -2.32 -11.79 -13.31
C PHE A 81 -0.83 -11.94 -12.96
N LEU A 82 -0.15 -10.82 -12.71
CA LEU A 82 1.27 -10.83 -12.34
C LEU A 82 1.50 -11.43 -10.95
N ALA A 83 0.64 -11.15 -9.99
CA ALA A 83 0.70 -11.76 -8.65
C ALA A 83 0.41 -13.26 -8.68
N GLU A 84 -0.44 -13.74 -9.59
CA GLU A 84 -0.68 -15.17 -9.79
C GLU A 84 0.55 -15.88 -10.38
N LYS A 85 1.29 -15.22 -11.28
CA LYS A 85 2.57 -15.74 -11.79
C LYS A 85 3.70 -15.69 -10.76
N GLY A 86 3.60 -14.79 -9.78
CA GLY A 86 4.58 -14.58 -8.71
C GLY A 86 5.74 -13.69 -9.16
N VAL A 87 5.87 -12.52 -8.54
CA VAL A 87 6.99 -11.57 -8.74
C VAL A 87 7.99 -11.68 -7.57
N GLY A 88 7.74 -12.60 -6.62
CA GLY A 88 8.62 -12.93 -5.51
C GLY A 88 8.22 -12.32 -4.18
N ILE A 89 7.23 -11.41 -4.14
CA ILE A 89 6.81 -10.73 -2.90
C ILE A 89 6.02 -11.69 -2.02
N LYS A 90 5.10 -12.47 -2.59
CA LYS A 90 4.34 -13.49 -1.86
C LYS A 90 5.28 -14.49 -1.20
N GLU A 91 6.24 -15.02 -1.94
CA GLU A 91 7.20 -16.01 -1.45
C GLU A 91 8.09 -15.43 -0.34
N MET A 92 8.48 -14.16 -0.46
CA MET A 92 9.23 -13.46 0.58
C MET A 92 8.40 -13.36 1.87
N LEU A 93 7.15 -12.90 1.78
CA LEU A 93 6.27 -12.73 2.95
C LEU A 93 5.93 -14.07 3.61
N MET A 94 5.67 -15.11 2.82
CA MET A 94 5.44 -16.47 3.32
C MET A 94 6.63 -16.96 4.13
N LYS A 95 7.87 -16.81 3.62
CA LYS A 95 9.11 -17.16 4.33
C LYS A 95 9.30 -16.40 5.64
N TYR A 96 8.92 -15.13 5.72
CA TYR A 96 8.98 -14.36 6.96
C TYR A 96 7.90 -14.79 7.95
N SER A 97 6.70 -15.09 7.47
CA SER A 97 5.60 -15.52 8.32
C SER A 97 5.80 -16.94 8.88
N GLU A 98 6.62 -17.78 8.23
CA GLU A 98 7.06 -19.09 8.76
C GLU A 98 8.16 -18.96 9.82
N ARG A 99 8.95 -17.89 9.76
CA ARG A 99 9.95 -17.57 10.76
C ARG A 99 9.26 -16.89 11.93
N GLU A 100 8.66 -17.68 12.81
CA GLU A 100 7.93 -17.27 14.03
C GLU A 100 8.71 -16.32 14.97
N ASN A 101 10.01 -16.07 14.71
CA ASN A 101 10.86 -15.16 15.47
C ASN A 101 11.95 -14.56 14.56
N ALA A 102 11.60 -13.70 13.60
CA ALA A 102 12.58 -12.74 13.10
C ALA A 102 12.91 -11.81 14.26
N LYS A 103 13.93 -12.15 15.05
CA LYS A 103 14.43 -11.35 16.18
C LYS A 103 14.65 -9.91 15.71
N VAL A 104 13.64 -9.06 15.89
CA VAL A 104 13.83 -7.61 15.86
C VAL A 104 14.71 -7.35 17.07
N ILE A 105 16.00 -7.12 16.83
CA ILE A 105 16.95 -6.81 17.90
C ILE A 105 16.40 -5.54 18.57
N PRO A 106 15.97 -5.59 19.85
CA PRO A 106 15.52 -4.41 20.54
C PRO A 106 16.77 -3.69 21.03
N HIS A 107 17.52 -3.05 20.14
CA HIS A 107 18.53 -2.10 20.56
C HIS A 107 18.04 -0.70 20.24
N SER A 108 17.37 -0.13 21.24
CA SER A 108 17.46 1.31 21.50
C SER A 108 18.94 1.64 21.62
N GLY A 109 19.51 2.12 20.53
CA GLY A 109 20.83 2.70 20.46
C GLY A 109 20.65 4.14 20.07
N ASP A 110 20.18 4.95 21.03
CA ASP A 110 20.26 6.41 20.90
C ASP A 110 21.72 6.75 20.61
N ASN A 111 21.99 7.18 19.37
CA ASN A 111 23.25 7.81 19.02
C ASN A 111 23.28 9.18 19.72
N THR A 112 23.58 9.18 21.01
CA THR A 112 24.03 10.38 21.73
C THR A 112 25.44 10.69 21.23
N GLY A 113 25.51 11.26 20.03
CA GLY A 113 26.68 11.91 19.52
C GLY A 113 27.07 13.03 20.48
N LYS A 114 28.00 12.75 21.39
CA LYS A 114 28.75 13.79 22.06
C LYS A 114 29.66 14.43 21.02
N ARG A 115 29.33 15.68 20.71
CA ARG A 115 30.19 16.68 20.08
C ARG A 115 31.55 16.76 20.76
#